data_AF-A0A9D7KE46-F1
#
_entry.id   AF-A0A9D7KE46-F1
#
_cell.length_a   1.000
_cell.length_b   1.000
_cell.length_c   1.000
_cell.angle_alpha   90.00
_cell.angle_beta   90.00
_cell.angle_gamma   90.00
#
_symmetry.space_group_name_H-M   'P 1'
#
loop_
_entity.id
_entity.type
_entity.pdbx_description
1 polymer ?
#
loop_
_entity_poly.entity_id
_entity_poly.type
_entity_poly.pdbx_seq_one_letter_code
_entity_poly.pdbx_strand_id
1 'polypeptide(L)'
;MTRDMDLVREILLAIDGHERGYAPQQMKFEGFTDEQIGYHVYILGQAGLLEVADASSIDGSSPKAIPINLTWAGHEFLANAREQSHWLQAKKLMKGAGEGSFQIWQSILTKIVMNSLGL
;
A
#
# COMPACT_ATOMS: atom_id res chain seq x y z
N MET A 1 -8.69 11.96 3.99
CA MET A 1 -7.70 12.22 2.92
C MET A 1 -7.99 11.28 1.77
N THR A 2 -7.60 11.60 0.54
CA THR A 2 -7.75 10.70 -0.62
C THR A 2 -6.71 9.59 -0.55
N ARG A 3 -7.08 8.37 -0.92
CA ARG A 3 -6.17 7.22 -0.97
C ARG A 3 -5.26 7.35 -2.19
N ASP A 4 -3.96 7.43 -1.94
CA ASP A 4 -2.91 7.45 -2.95
C ASP A 4 -2.29 6.05 -3.09
N MET A 5 -2.42 5.46 -4.27
CA MET A 5 -1.92 4.11 -4.52
C MET A 5 -0.40 4.02 -4.68
N ASP A 6 0.26 5.11 -5.08
CA ASP A 6 1.72 5.15 -5.08
C ASP A 6 2.21 5.13 -3.63
N LEU A 7 1.63 5.94 -2.74
CA LEU A 7 1.99 5.90 -1.31
C LEU A 7 1.68 4.53 -0.68
N VAL A 8 0.55 3.89 -1.02
CA VAL A 8 0.26 2.52 -0.60
C VAL A 8 1.41 1.58 -0.96
N ARG A 9 1.86 1.58 -2.21
CA ARG A 9 2.94 0.71 -2.67
C ARG A 9 4.26 1.02 -1.95
N GLU A 10 4.62 2.30 -1.81
CA GLU A 10 5.86 2.71 -1.17
C GLU A 10 5.91 2.31 0.31
N ILE A 11 4.80 2.43 1.05
CA ILE A 11 4.72 1.95 2.45
C ILE A 11 4.97 0.44 2.52
N LEU A 12 4.31 -0.34 1.66
CA LEU A 12 4.47 -1.80 1.67
C LEU A 12 5.91 -2.21 1.31
N LEU A 13 6.52 -1.55 0.32
CA LEU A 13 7.93 -1.77 -0.06
C LEU A 13 8.89 -1.41 1.09
N ALA A 14 8.65 -0.30 1.78
CA ALA A 14 9.49 0.15 2.89
C ALA A 14 9.45 -0.83 4.08
N ILE A 15 8.27 -1.40 4.38
CA ILE A 15 8.11 -2.40 5.43
C ILE A 15 8.75 -3.73 5.03
N ASP A 16 8.53 -4.19 3.80
CA ASP A 16 9.10 -5.44 3.28
C ASP A 16 10.64 -5.42 3.24
N GLY A 17 11.23 -4.27 2.90
CA GLY A 17 12.68 -4.10 2.84
C GLY A 17 13.37 -4.04 4.20
N HIS A 18 12.62 -4.06 5.32
CA HIS A 18 13.20 -4.00 6.65
C HIS A 18 13.67 -5.38 7.14
N GLU A 19 14.93 -5.49 7.57
CA GLU A 19 15.63 -6.76 7.83
C GLU A 19 14.95 -7.72 8.82
N ARG A 20 14.05 -7.23 9.68
CA ARG A 20 13.46 -7.98 10.80
C ARG A 20 11.99 -8.33 10.60
N GLY A 21 11.41 -8.05 9.43
CA GLY A 21 9.98 -8.26 9.15
C GLY A 21 9.02 -7.31 9.88
N TYR A 22 9.55 -6.47 10.78
CA TYR A 22 8.83 -5.37 11.40
C TYR A 22 8.86 -4.12 10.53
N ALA A 23 7.87 -3.26 10.68
CA ALA A 23 7.90 -1.93 10.06
C ALA A 23 9.06 -1.09 10.65
N PRO A 24 9.73 -0.26 9.83
CA PRO A 24 10.70 0.71 10.32
C PRO A 24 10.08 1.66 11.37
N GLN A 25 10.86 2.06 12.38
CA GLN A 25 10.39 2.99 13.42
C GLN A 25 9.95 4.35 12.86
N GLN A 26 10.57 4.79 11.75
CA GLN A 26 10.22 6.01 11.06
C GLN A 26 10.16 5.73 9.55
N MET A 27 9.10 6.20 8.91
CA MET A 27 8.95 6.18 7.46
C MET A 27 8.68 7.59 6.98
N LYS A 28 9.42 8.02 5.97
CA LYS A 28 9.24 9.31 5.30
C LYS A 28 9.19 9.07 3.80
N PHE A 29 8.22 9.67 3.14
CA PHE A 29 8.04 9.58 1.71
C PHE A 29 7.98 10.99 1.14
N GLU A 30 8.75 11.26 0.09
CA GLU A 30 8.80 12.57 -0.53
C GLU A 30 7.40 13.01 -1.00
N GLY A 31 7.03 14.25 -0.70
CA GLY A 31 5.72 14.81 -1.07
C GLY A 31 4.55 14.42 -0.14
N PHE A 32 4.78 13.63 0.91
CA PHE A 32 3.76 13.23 1.87
C PHE A 32 4.06 13.74 3.29
N THR A 33 3.03 14.23 3.97
CA THR A 33 3.10 14.60 5.38
C THR A 33 2.97 13.38 6.30
N ASP A 34 3.44 13.50 7.54
CA ASP A 34 3.27 12.45 8.56
C ASP A 34 1.79 12.09 8.78
N GLU A 35 0.89 13.09 8.64
CA GLU A 35 -0.56 12.88 8.70
C GLU A 35 -1.07 12.02 7.54
N GLN A 36 -0.60 12.29 6.31
CA GLN A 36 -0.92 11.48 5.14
C GLN A 36 -0.44 10.05 5.31
N ILE A 37 0.80 9.87 5.77
CA ILE A 37 1.39 8.55 5.99
C ILE A 37 0.60 7.79 7.07
N GLY A 38 0.32 8.42 8.21
CA GLY A 38 -0.44 7.82 9.31
C GLY A 38 -1.85 7.38 8.88
N TYR A 39 -2.54 8.23 8.10
CA TYR A 39 -3.84 7.88 7.52
C TYR A 39 -3.75 6.70 6.55
N HIS A 40 -2.72 6.64 5.71
CA HIS A 40 -2.53 5.52 4.78
C HIS A 40 -2.23 4.21 5.50
N VAL A 41 -1.40 4.24 6.55
CA VAL A 41 -1.18 3.07 7.41
C VAL A 41 -2.49 2.60 8.04
N TYR A 42 -3.31 3.53 8.53
CA TYR A 42 -4.62 3.21 9.12
C TYR A 42 -5.53 2.46 8.13
N ILE A 43 -5.71 2.97 6.91
CA ILE A 43 -6.58 2.31 5.92
C ILE A 43 -5.95 1.02 5.34
N LEU A 44 -4.62 0.88 5.35
CA LEU A 44 -3.94 -0.37 5.00
C LEU A 44 -4.18 -1.47 6.03
N GLY A 45 -4.26 -1.10 7.31
CA GLY A 45 -4.73 -1.97 8.38
C GLY A 45 -6.17 -2.43 8.15
N GLN A 46 -7.08 -1.50 7.83
CA GLN A 46 -8.48 -1.84 7.49
C GLN A 46 -8.60 -2.76 6.26
N ALA A 47 -7.71 -2.59 5.27
CA ALA A 47 -7.62 -3.45 4.10
C ALA A 47 -6.99 -4.82 4.39
N GLY A 48 -6.51 -5.05 5.61
CA GLY A 48 -5.85 -6.28 6.02
C GLY A 48 -4.49 -6.49 5.38
N LEU A 49 -3.84 -5.45 4.82
CA LEU A 49 -2.50 -5.55 4.23
C LEU A 49 -1.39 -5.37 5.26
N LEU A 50 -1.69 -4.66 6.35
CA LEU A 50 -0.79 -4.43 7.48
C LEU A 50 -1.43 -4.88 8.79
N GLU A 51 -0.62 -5.44 9.67
CA GLU A 51 -0.92 -5.47 11.09
C GLU A 51 -0.56 -4.09 11.67
N VAL A 52 -1.50 -3.44 12.37
CA VAL A 52 -1.33 -2.07 12.86
C VAL A 52 -1.89 -1.90 14.26
N ALA A 53 -1.27 -1.01 15.04
CA ALA A 53 -1.85 -0.50 16.28
C ALA A 53 -2.57 0.81 15.99
N ASP A 54 -3.87 0.89 16.32
CA ASP A 54 -4.62 2.14 16.21
C ASP A 54 -4.01 3.20 17.14
N ALA A 55 -3.72 4.37 16.58
CA ALA A 55 -3.14 5.52 17.27
C ALA A 55 -4.01 6.77 17.08
N SER A 56 -5.27 6.58 16.69
CA SER A 56 -6.26 7.63 16.54
C SER A 56 -6.65 8.19 17.91
N SER A 57 -6.92 9.49 17.96
CA SER A 57 -7.45 10.16 19.14
C SER A 57 -8.67 11.01 18.76
N ILE A 58 -9.58 11.21 19.72
CA ILE A 58 -10.83 11.96 19.49
C ILE A 58 -10.53 13.42 19.10
N ASP A 59 -9.45 13.98 19.65
CA ASP A 59 -8.93 15.33 19.39
C ASP A 59 -7.92 15.39 18.24
N GLY A 60 -7.63 14.24 17.60
CA GLY A 60 -6.69 14.15 16.48
C GLY A 60 -7.25 14.73 15.19
N SER A 61 -6.37 15.27 14.35
CA SER A 61 -6.75 15.86 13.05
C SER A 61 -7.24 14.82 12.04
N SER A 62 -6.74 13.58 12.13
CA SER A 62 -7.15 12.45 11.30
C SER A 62 -6.96 11.10 12.01
N PRO A 63 -7.67 10.05 11.58
CA PRO A 63 -7.33 8.68 11.95
C PRO A 63 -5.89 8.36 11.54
N LYS A 64 -5.20 7.58 12.37
CA LYS A 64 -3.82 7.15 12.10
C LYS A 64 -3.54 5.84 12.83
N ALA A 65 -2.57 5.09 12.32
CA ALA A 65 -2.11 3.88 12.98
C ALA A 65 -0.59 3.76 12.90
N ILE A 66 -0.02 2.97 13.81
CA ILE A 66 1.39 2.61 13.83
C ILE A 66 1.52 1.24 13.16
N PRO A 67 2.30 1.10 12.08
CA PRO A 67 2.46 -0.18 11.41
C PRO A 67 3.34 -1.11 12.24
N ILE A 68 2.98 -2.39 12.30
CA ILE A 68 3.74 -3.42 13.00
C ILE A 68 4.49 -4.29 11.98
N ASN A 69 3.79 -4.88 11.02
CA ASN A 69 4.37 -5.72 9.96
C ASN A 69 3.38 -5.91 8.79
N LEU A 70 3.85 -6.50 7.69
CA LEU A 70 2.99 -6.97 6.61
C LEU A 70 2.19 -8.19 7.06
N THR A 71 0.93 -8.26 6.62
CA THR A 71 0.14 -9.50 6.70
C THR A 71 0.45 -10.39 5.51
N TRP A 72 -0.09 -11.62 5.52
CA TRP A 72 -0.06 -12.50 4.34
C TRP A 72 -0.67 -11.82 3.10
N ALA A 73 -1.84 -11.19 3.23
CA ALA A 73 -2.49 -10.49 2.13
C ALA A 73 -1.65 -9.28 1.66
N GLY A 74 -0.94 -8.61 2.57
CA GLY A 74 0.04 -7.59 2.25
C GLY A 74 1.15 -8.10 1.35
N HIS A 75 1.74 -9.26 1.70
CA HIS A 75 2.74 -9.91 0.85
C HIS A 75 2.19 -10.32 -0.51
N GLU A 76 0.97 -10.87 -0.60
CA GLU A 76 0.37 -11.26 -1.88
C GLU A 76 0.11 -10.07 -2.80
N PHE A 77 -0.44 -8.97 -2.27
CA PHE A 77 -0.61 -7.75 -3.05
C PHE A 77 0.75 -7.21 -3.51
N LEU A 78 1.72 -7.13 -2.59
CA LEU A 78 3.04 -6.60 -2.89
C LEU A 78 3.79 -7.45 -3.92
N ALA A 79 3.65 -8.77 -3.91
CA ALA A 79 4.26 -9.65 -4.91
C ALA A 79 3.89 -9.25 -6.34
N ASN A 80 2.62 -8.88 -6.57
CA ASN A 80 2.16 -8.44 -7.89
C ASN A 80 2.47 -6.96 -8.16
N ALA A 81 2.57 -6.12 -7.11
CA ALA A 81 2.83 -4.69 -7.21
C ALA A 81 4.33 -4.31 -7.20
N ARG A 82 5.24 -5.22 -6.83
CA ARG A 82 6.65 -4.91 -6.57
C ARG A 82 7.38 -4.43 -7.82
N GLU A 83 7.25 -5.17 -8.91
CA GLU A 83 7.98 -4.86 -10.14
C GLU A 83 7.56 -3.52 -10.72
N GLN A 84 8.53 -2.63 -10.90
CA GLN A 84 8.28 -1.26 -11.37
C GLN A 84 7.59 -1.24 -12.75
N SER A 85 7.96 -2.16 -13.64
CA SER A 85 7.36 -2.31 -14.96
C SER A 85 5.87 -2.69 -14.85
N HIS A 86 5.52 -3.65 -13.99
CA HIS A 86 4.14 -4.06 -13.74
C HIS A 86 3.34 -2.91 -13.12
N TRP A 87 3.91 -2.20 -12.16
CA TRP A 87 3.26 -1.05 -11.52
C TRP A 87 2.93 0.06 -12.52
N LEU A 88 3.89 0.45 -13.37
CA LEU A 88 3.69 1.47 -14.40
C LEU A 88 2.63 1.04 -15.43
N GLN A 89 2.61 -0.24 -15.80
CA GLN A 89 1.59 -0.79 -16.67
C GLN A 89 0.20 -0.75 -16.01
N ALA A 90 0.09 -1.13 -14.73
CA ALA A 90 -1.16 -1.04 -13.97
C ALA A 90 -1.67 0.39 -13.90
N LYS A 91 -0.80 1.36 -13.56
CA LYS A 91 -1.15 2.80 -13.57
C LYS A 91 -1.68 3.26 -14.93
N LYS A 92 -1.07 2.82 -16.02
CA LYS A 92 -1.52 3.16 -17.38
C LYS A 92 -2.93 2.63 -17.65
N LEU A 93 -3.23 1.40 -17.23
CA LEU A 93 -4.56 0.80 -17.38
C LEU A 93 -5.60 1.50 -16.49
N MET A 94 -5.20 1.91 -15.29
CA MET A 94 -6.07 2.61 -14.34
C MET A 94 -6.47 4.02 -14.79
N LYS A 95 -5.71 4.69 -15.66
CA LYS A 95 -6.07 6.02 -16.19
C LYS A 95 -7.48 6.08 -16.79
N GLY A 96 -7.97 4.98 -17.38
CA GLY A 96 -9.33 4.91 -17.93
C GLY A 96 -10.43 4.66 -16.89
N ALA A 97 -10.07 4.23 -15.69
CA ALA A 97 -10.98 3.82 -14.61
C ALA A 97 -11.01 4.80 -13.42
N GLY A 98 -10.29 5.93 -13.50
CA GLY A 98 -10.11 6.86 -12.38
C GLY A 98 -9.25 6.23 -11.27
N GLU A 99 -9.59 6.50 -10.00
CA GLU A 99 -8.86 5.94 -8.85
C GLU A 99 -9.07 4.42 -8.68
N GLY A 100 -10.26 3.93 -9.07
CA GLY A 100 -10.71 2.54 -8.94
C GLY A 100 -10.72 1.97 -7.52
N SER A 101 -11.47 0.89 -7.32
CA SER A 101 -11.42 0.15 -6.04
C SER A 101 -10.11 -0.63 -5.90
N PHE A 102 -9.75 -1.00 -4.67
CA PHE A 102 -8.58 -1.83 -4.41
C PHE A 102 -8.66 -3.19 -5.14
N GLN A 103 -9.87 -3.75 -5.27
CA GLN A 103 -10.12 -5.00 -6.01
C GLN A 103 -9.83 -4.88 -7.51
N ILE A 104 -10.09 -3.71 -8.10
CA ILE A 104 -9.73 -3.44 -9.50
C ILE A 104 -8.20 -3.41 -9.66
N TRP A 105 -7.49 -2.76 -8.72
CA TRP A 105 -6.03 -2.77 -8.68
C TRP A 105 -5.46 -4.19 -8.59
N GLN A 106 -5.98 -5.00 -7.66
CA GLN A 106 -5.59 -6.41 -7.51
C GLN A 106 -5.80 -7.18 -8.81
N SER A 107 -6.97 -7.04 -9.42
CA SER A 107 -7.32 -7.75 -10.66
C SER A 107 -6.42 -7.39 -11.83
N ILE A 108 -6.08 -6.09 -11.99
CA ILE A 108 -5.17 -5.62 -13.03
C ILE A 108 -3.75 -6.14 -12.80
N LEU A 109 -3.24 -6.02 -11.58
CA LEU A 109 -1.89 -6.49 -11.24
C LEU A 109 -1.76 -8.01 -11.45
N THR A 110 -2.74 -8.79 -10.99
CA THR A 110 -2.79 -10.24 -11.24
C THR A 110 -2.78 -10.54 -12.73
N LYS A 111 -3.59 -9.83 -13.53
CA LYS A 111 -3.61 -10.02 -14.99
C LYS A 111 -2.27 -9.70 -15.65
N ILE A 112 -1.57 -8.67 -15.18
CA ILE A 112 -0.22 -8.33 -15.69
C ILE A 112 0.77 -9.46 -15.40
N VAL A 113 0.75 -10.00 -14.19
CA VAL A 113 1.63 -11.12 -13.80
C VAL A 113 1.28 -12.39 -14.57
N MET A 114 -0.01 -12.73 -14.75
CA MET A 114 -0.41 -13.88 -15.56
C MET A 114 0.11 -13.76 -17.01
N ASN A 115 -0.06 -12.58 -17.62
CA ASN A 115 0.44 -12.34 -18.98
C ASN A 115 1.97 -12.45 -19.08
N SER A 116 2.74 -12.04 -18.05
CA SER A 116 4.20 -12.16 -18.07
C SER A 116 4.67 -13.61 -17.93
N LEU A 117 3.83 -14.48 -17.38
CA LEU A 117 4.05 -15.92 -17.28
C LEU A 117 3.51 -16.70 -18.50
N GLY A 118 2.80 -16.04 -19.42
CA GLY A 118 2.16 -16.69 -20.58
C GLY A 118 0.90 -17.50 -20.25
N LEU A 119 0.23 -17.17 -19.14
CA LEU A 119 -1.03 -17.78 -18.67
C LEU A 119 -2.27 -17.00 -19.10
#